data_AF-A0A1M3KKX7-F1
#
_entry.id   AF-A0A1M3KKX7-F1
#
_cell.length_a   1.000
_cell.length_b   1.000
_cell.length_c   1.000
_cell.angle_alpha   90.00
_cell.angle_beta   90.00
_cell.angle_gamma   90.00
#
_symmetry.space_group_name_H-M   'P 1'
#
loop_
_entity.id
_entity.type
_entity.pdbx_description
1 polymer ?
#
loop_
_entity_poly.entity_id
_entity_poly.type
_entity_poly.pdbx_seq_one_letter_code
_entity_poly.pdbx_strand_id
1 'polypeptide(L)'
;MSNGMTLDDTDLDEAKQALRDVMTDAQAPAAARAAAARTMLELGGALGRHAAPPVDTSKPTSEMSRASLLAELAALEDPDAAQPRTE
;
A
#
# COMPACT_ATOMS: atom_id res chain seq x y z
N MET A 1 -0.78 37.76 -3.04
CA MET A 1 -0.39 36.93 -4.17
C MET A 1 -0.02 35.56 -3.60
N SER A 2 -0.92 34.58 -3.72
CA SER A 2 -0.63 33.22 -3.23
C SER A 2 0.24 32.54 -4.28
N ASN A 3 1.53 32.37 -3.98
CA ASN A 3 2.44 31.62 -4.84
C ASN A 3 2.12 30.13 -4.65
N GLY A 4 1.12 29.63 -5.37
CA GLY A 4 0.81 28.21 -5.41
C GLY A 4 1.93 27.51 -6.17
N MET A 5 2.88 26.93 -5.44
CA MET A 5 3.88 26.04 -6.02
C MET A 5 3.16 24.75 -6.42
N THR A 6 2.71 24.69 -7.67
CA THR A 6 2.27 23.44 -8.30
C THR A 6 3.51 22.58 -8.46
N LEU A 7 3.57 21.50 -7.68
CA LEU A 7 4.50 20.40 -7.93
C LEU A 7 4.17 19.83 -9.30
N ASP A 8 5.11 19.86 -10.22
CA ASP A 8 4.96 19.20 -11.51
C ASP A 8 5.42 17.74 -11.44
N ASP A 9 5.23 16.99 -12.53
CA ASP A 9 5.61 15.57 -12.57
C ASP A 9 7.12 15.38 -12.38
N THR A 10 7.94 16.38 -12.74
CA THR A 10 9.40 16.36 -12.57
C THR A 10 9.75 16.44 -11.09
N ASP A 11 9.13 17.36 -10.35
CA ASP A 11 9.33 17.50 -8.90
C ASP A 11 8.99 16.19 -8.16
N LEU A 12 7.94 15.49 -8.61
CA LEU A 12 7.53 14.22 -8.04
C LEU A 12 8.55 13.11 -8.32
N ASP A 13 9.13 13.08 -9.53
CA ASP A 13 10.14 12.08 -9.88
C ASP A 13 11.48 12.32 -9.17
N GLU A 14 11.89 13.58 -9.00
CA GLU A 14 13.04 13.95 -8.17
C GLU A 14 12.84 13.53 -6.70
N ALA A 15 11.64 13.77 -6.15
CA ALA A 15 11.31 13.34 -4.79
C ALA A 15 11.37 11.81 -4.62
N LYS A 16 10.84 11.04 -5.59
CA LYS A 16 10.96 9.57 -5.58
C LYS A 16 12.42 9.13 -5.65
N GLN A 17 13.25 9.80 -6.45
CA GLN A 17 14.67 9.46 -6.55
C GLN A 17 15.39 9.70 -5.22
N ALA A 18 15.18 10.85 -4.58
CA ALA A 18 15.75 11.14 -3.26
C ALA A 18 15.35 10.11 -2.20
N LEU A 19 14.08 9.66 -2.21
CA LEU A 19 13.62 8.61 -1.30
C LEU A 19 14.34 7.27 -1.56
N ARG A 20 14.57 6.89 -2.82
CA ARG A 20 15.34 5.68 -3.16
C ARG A 20 16.79 5.77 -2.68
N ASP A 21 17.41 6.93 -2.86
CA ASP A 21 18.79 7.16 -2.42
C ASP A 21 18.90 6.99 -0.90
N VAL A 22 17.98 7.59 -0.14
CA VAL A 22 17.92 7.42 1.32
C VAL A 22 17.70 5.96 1.72
N MET A 23 16.76 5.24 1.08
CA MET A 23 16.47 3.84 1.40
C MET A 23 17.67 2.92 1.24
N THR A 24 18.52 3.20 0.25
CA THR A 24 19.68 2.37 -0.12
C THR A 24 20.98 2.80 0.55
N ASP A 25 21.03 3.99 1.17
CA ASP A 25 22.19 4.49 1.90
C ASP A 25 22.41 3.73 3.22
N ALA A 26 23.46 2.91 3.27
CA ALA A 26 23.86 2.16 4.46
C ALA A 26 24.30 3.04 5.63
N GLN A 27 24.71 4.29 5.39
CA GLN A 27 25.11 5.26 6.41
C GLN A 27 23.92 6.07 6.94
N ALA A 28 22.78 6.04 6.26
CA ALA A 28 21.58 6.72 6.72
C ALA A 28 21.00 6.04 7.99
N PRO A 29 20.48 6.82 8.97
CA PRO A 29 19.81 6.27 10.14
C PRO A 29 18.70 5.29 9.76
N ALA A 30 18.57 4.18 10.50
CA ALA A 30 17.57 3.16 10.22
C ALA A 30 16.13 3.73 10.15
N ALA A 31 15.82 4.71 11.00
CA ALA A 31 14.53 5.39 11.00
C ALA A 31 14.28 6.19 9.70
N ALA A 32 15.31 6.85 9.15
CA ALA A 32 15.20 7.59 7.90
C ALA A 32 14.93 6.65 6.71
N ARG A 33 15.64 5.51 6.67
CA ARG A 33 15.40 4.45 5.66
C ARG A 33 13.98 3.90 5.75
N ALA A 34 13.52 3.58 6.95
CA ALA A 34 12.18 3.06 7.19
C ALA A 34 11.09 4.07 6.79
N ALA A 35 11.28 5.36 7.12
CA ALA A 35 10.38 6.42 6.72
C ALA A 35 10.34 6.59 5.19
N ALA A 36 11.50 6.63 4.53
CA ALA A 36 11.57 6.76 3.07
C ALA A 36 10.90 5.59 2.35
N ALA A 37 11.13 4.35 2.84
CA ALA A 37 10.47 3.15 2.32
C ALA A 37 8.95 3.21 2.47
N ARG A 38 8.47 3.63 3.64
CA ARG A 38 7.03 3.77 3.88
C ARG A 38 6.39 4.78 2.94
N THR A 39 7.00 5.95 2.78
CA THR A 39 6.52 6.98 1.85
C THR A 39 6.47 6.45 0.41
N MET A 40 7.49 5.72 -0.04
CA MET A 40 7.49 5.10 -1.37
C MET A 40 6.35 4.09 -1.56
N LEU A 41 6.02 3.31 -0.52
CA LEU A 41 4.90 2.37 -0.54
C LEU A 41 3.54 3.10 -0.53
N GLU A 42 3.43 4.23 0.17
CA GLU A 42 2.23 5.06 0.14
C GLU A 42 2.02 5.72 -1.23
N LEU A 43 3.10 6.23 -1.85
CA LEU A 43 3.07 6.77 -3.22
C LEU A 43 2.72 5.69 -4.26
N GLY A 44 3.19 4.46 -4.07
CA GLY A 44 2.87 3.32 -4.91
C GLY A 44 1.48 2.73 -4.69
N GLY A 45 0.70 3.25 -3.73
CA GLY A 45 -0.62 2.71 -3.40
C GLY A 45 -0.57 1.31 -2.77
N ALA A 46 0.56 0.92 -2.17
CA ALA A 46 0.67 -0.31 -1.40
C ALA A 46 0.26 -0.11 0.08
N LEU A 47 0.27 1.14 0.56
CA LEU A 47 -0.10 1.51 1.93
C LEU A 47 -1.01 2.75 1.96
N GLY A 48 -1.88 2.84 2.97
CA GLY A 48 -2.67 4.03 3.29
C GLY A 48 -3.98 4.17 2.50
N ARG A 49 -4.53 5.40 2.46
CA ARG A 49 -5.85 5.71 1.85
C ARG A 49 -5.93 5.49 0.33
N HIS A 50 -4.78 5.33 -0.31
CA HIS A 50 -4.63 5.03 -1.74
C HIS A 50 -4.31 3.56 -1.99
N ALA A 51 -4.26 2.74 -0.94
CA ALA A 51 -4.21 1.30 -1.08
C ALA A 51 -5.45 0.83 -1.84
N ALA A 52 -5.26 -0.10 -2.78
CA ALA A 52 -6.37 -0.72 -3.47
C ALA A 52 -7.42 -1.18 -2.43
N PRO A 53 -8.70 -0.82 -2.59
CA PRO A 53 -9.73 -1.27 -1.67
C PRO A 53 -9.72 -2.81 -1.62
N PRO A 54 -10.03 -3.42 -0.46
CA PRO A 54 -10.24 -4.85 -0.38
C PRO A 54 -11.16 -5.29 -1.53
N VAL A 55 -10.76 -6.34 -2.24
CA VAL A 55 -11.33 -6.71 -3.54
C VAL A 55 -12.79 -7.18 -3.43
N ASP A 56 -13.33 -7.33 -2.22
CA ASP A 56 -14.73 -7.63 -1.99
C ASP A 56 -15.37 -6.71 -0.94
N THR A 57 -16.21 -5.78 -1.40
CA THR A 57 -17.07 -4.95 -0.56
C THR A 57 -18.54 -5.29 -0.72
N SER A 58 -18.91 -6.53 -1.12
CA SER A 58 -20.32 -6.85 -1.32
C SER A 58 -21.14 -6.91 -0.01
N LYS A 59 -20.49 -6.83 1.18
CA LYS A 59 -21.19 -6.74 2.46
C LYS A 59 -20.32 -6.11 3.56
N PRO A 60 -20.83 -5.14 4.35
CA PRO A 60 -20.09 -4.65 5.51
C PRO A 60 -19.86 -5.79 6.51
N THR A 61 -18.69 -5.81 7.18
CA THR A 61 -18.29 -6.85 8.15
C THR A 61 -19.34 -7.07 9.25
N SER A 62 -20.06 -6.02 9.62
CA SER A 62 -21.17 -6.04 10.58
C SER A 62 -22.37 -6.87 10.14
N GLU A 63 -22.50 -7.15 8.83
CA GLU A 63 -23.58 -7.91 8.21
C GLU A 63 -23.12 -9.28 7.67
N MET A 64 -21.84 -9.62 7.87
CA MET A 64 -21.29 -10.93 7.54
C MET A 64 -21.64 -11.95 8.63
N SER A 65 -22.04 -13.15 8.21
CA SER A 65 -22.20 -14.25 9.15
C SER A 65 -20.83 -14.69 9.69
N ARG A 66 -20.79 -15.31 10.87
CA ARG A 66 -19.56 -15.88 11.43
C ARG A 66 -18.85 -16.83 10.46
N ALA A 67 -19.60 -17.60 9.68
CA ALA A 67 -19.03 -18.51 8.68
C ALA A 67 -18.35 -17.76 7.53
N SER A 68 -18.94 -16.66 7.07
CA SER A 68 -18.37 -15.81 6.02
C SER A 68 -17.09 -15.12 6.49
N LEU A 69 -17.05 -14.65 7.74
CA LEU A 69 -15.84 -14.05 8.33
C LEU A 69 -14.70 -15.06 8.46
N LEU A 70 -15.01 -16.31 8.80
CA LEU A 70 -14.01 -17.39 8.88
C LEU A 70 -13.47 -17.77 7.49
N ALA A 71 -14.33 -17.76 6.46
CA ALA A 71 -13.91 -17.99 5.08
C ALA A 71 -12.97 -16.88 4.58
N GLU A 72 -13.28 -15.62 4.90
CA GLU A 72 -12.43 -14.47 4.54
C GLU A 72 -11.07 -14.53 5.25
N LEU A 73 -11.05 -14.89 6.54
CA LEU A 73 -9.81 -15.08 7.29
C LEU A 73 -8.95 -16.21 6.69
N ALA A 74 -9.56 -17.33 6.31
CA ALA A 74 -8.86 -18.44 5.68
C ALA A 74 -8.26 -18.06 4.31
N ALA A 75 -8.98 -17.26 3.52
CA ALA A 75 -8.48 -16.76 2.23
C ALA A 75 -7.31 -15.78 2.37
N LEU A 76 -7.23 -15.05 3.48
CA LEU A 76 -6.11 -14.15 3.78
C LEU A 76 -4.89 -14.88 4.34
N GLU A 77 -5.09 -16.02 5.02
CA GLU A 77 -4.01 -16.87 5.54
C GLU A 77 -3.35 -17.72 4.44
N ASP A 78 -4.10 -18.06 3.37
CA ASP A 78 -3.59 -18.79 2.21
C ASP A 78 -4.08 -18.16 0.89
N PRO A 79 -3.29 -17.25 0.27
CA PRO A 79 -3.69 -16.55 -0.96
C PRO A 79 -3.78 -17.46 -2.19
N ASP A 80 -3.31 -18.72 -2.12
CA ASP A 80 -3.40 -19.70 -3.21
C ASP A 80 -4.65 -20.61 -3.10
N ALA A 81 -5.30 -20.65 -1.93
CA ALA A 81 -6.51 -21.43 -1.70
C ALA A 81 -7.76 -20.87 -2.43
N ALA A 82 -7.71 -19.61 -2.88
CA ALA A 82 -8.82 -18.92 -3.53
C ALA A 82 -8.95 -19.20 -5.05
N GLN A 83 -8.04 -19.96 -5.66
CA GLN A 83 -8.16 -20.33 -7.07
C GLN A 83 -9.06 -21.56 -7.22
N PRO A 84 -10.21 -21.48 -7.93
CA PRO A 84 -10.97 -22.67 -8.25
C PRO A 84 -10.10 -23.57 -9.14
N ARG A 85 -9.82 -24.79 -8.69
CA ARG A 85 -9.21 -25.81 -9.54
C ARG A 85 -10.22 -26.13 -10.65
N THR A 86 -9.98 -25.58 -11.83
CA THR A 86 -10.66 -25.99 -13.06
C THR A 86 -10.15 -27.38 -13.44
N GLU A 87 -11.00 -28.39 -13.26
CA GLU A 87 -10.91 -29.66 -13.99
C GLU A 87 -11.62 -29.56 -15.34
#